data_AF-A0A316KHY9-F1
#
_entry.id   AF-A0A316KHY9-F1
#
_cell.length_a   1.000
_cell.length_b   1.000
_cell.length_c   1.000
_cell.angle_alpha   90.00
_cell.angle_beta   90.00
_cell.angle_gamma   90.00
#
_symmetry.space_group_name_H-M   'P 1'
#
loop_
_entity.id
_entity.type
_entity.pdbx_description
1 polymer ?
#
loop_
_entity_poly.entity_id
_entity_poly.type
_entity_poly.pdbx_seq_one_letter_code
_entity_poly.pdbx_strand_id
1 'polypeptide(L)'
;MSFGQNINDHKITFNYIQLPLLKIDTQYDNYIVKVEHAYRQANEDSTVMFDARQSVAMELFMQASERYHRERDSLDRIYLAQMSSWEQKVNAGTTNPDGTQLAQPAAPIYPPAPVMDPTESPMMHSEFQENLAIDRIDLAGYTRGEGEVEITVTIHPIRSYRIVESKKGTGASTKYEYSARYVMPIGLRVSNPTQGIMMETMLFEGERTYNMASQKSKYDHQLYMKDNRETIFRQMETAGRNSAISQLNDHLNNHFGFVERNRTAEIYSVKSFKVYDYTDVTNAFTQTTLALQAVGSDRDRSGAITQINTAINAIETILTESNIGDKKSRINDKVTAMLQCNLAELYMWKADFNKCDGLSNLALNSGEGKAKRHIRDEMGFYKDQRNRWDVHY
;
A
#
# COMPACT_ATOMS: atom_id res chain seq x y z
N MET A 1 -2.52 -55.24 -10.72
CA MET A 1 -2.63 -54.89 -9.29
C MET A 1 -1.76 -53.67 -9.03
N SER A 2 -2.36 -52.56 -8.56
CA SER A 2 -1.64 -51.32 -8.23
C SER A 2 -0.93 -51.48 -6.87
N PHE A 3 0.40 -51.43 -6.86
CA PHE A 3 1.24 -51.46 -5.65
C PHE A 3 1.54 -50.01 -5.23
N GLY A 4 0.58 -49.33 -4.63
CA GLY A 4 0.78 -47.98 -4.09
C GLY A 4 0.84 -48.00 -2.57
N GLN A 5 1.99 -47.63 -1.99
CA GLN A 5 2.06 -47.30 -0.56
C GLN A 5 1.34 -45.97 -0.31
N ASN A 6 0.63 -45.86 0.82
CA ASN A 6 -0.14 -44.68 1.16
C ASN A 6 0.68 -43.78 2.09
N ILE A 7 0.85 -42.53 1.69
CA ILE A 7 1.56 -41.50 2.47
C ILE A 7 0.54 -40.79 3.33
N ASN A 8 0.90 -40.54 4.59
CA ASN A 8 0.17 -39.66 5.48
C ASN A 8 0.78 -38.27 5.42
N ASP A 9 -0.08 -37.27 5.28
CA ASP A 9 0.31 -35.87 5.17
C ASP A 9 -0.05 -35.18 6.47
N HIS A 10 0.95 -34.61 7.12
CA HIS A 10 0.75 -33.89 8.37
C HIS A 10 1.10 -32.43 8.17
N LYS A 11 0.19 -31.55 8.55
CA LYS A 11 0.47 -30.12 8.61
C LYS A 11 0.90 -29.77 10.02
N ILE A 12 2.16 -29.37 10.16
CA ILE A 12 2.74 -28.98 11.44
C ILE A 12 2.88 -27.48 11.45
N THR A 13 2.22 -26.81 12.40
CA THR A 13 2.39 -25.38 12.63
C THR A 13 3.37 -25.15 13.77
N PHE A 14 4.36 -24.30 13.55
CA PHE A 14 5.37 -23.91 14.54
C PHE A 14 5.79 -22.45 14.33
N ASN A 15 6.41 -21.89 15.36
CA ASN A 15 6.88 -20.50 15.34
C ASN A 15 8.36 -20.46 14.97
N TYR A 16 8.78 -19.39 14.31
CA TYR A 16 10.19 -19.09 14.06
C TYR A 16 10.42 -17.58 14.08
N ILE A 17 11.66 -17.16 14.33
CA ILE A 17 12.07 -15.77 14.21
C ILE A 17 12.56 -15.53 12.79
N GLN A 18 11.84 -14.71 12.03
CA GLN A 18 12.24 -14.28 10.70
C GLN A 18 13.37 -13.26 10.82
N LEU A 19 14.52 -13.60 10.24
CA LEU A 19 15.66 -12.68 10.15
C LEU A 19 15.35 -11.54 9.17
N PRO A 20 15.80 -10.31 9.44
CA PRO A 20 15.57 -9.17 8.55
C PRO A 20 16.40 -9.27 7.26
N LEU A 21 15.97 -8.59 6.20
CA LEU A 21 16.71 -8.54 4.93
C LEU A 21 18.00 -7.71 5.02
N LEU A 22 18.07 -6.78 5.97
CA LEU A 22 19.21 -5.92 6.23
C LEU A 22 19.62 -6.08 7.70
N LYS A 23 20.93 -6.06 7.94
CA LYS A 23 21.50 -6.19 9.27
C LYS A 23 21.86 -4.81 9.82
N ILE A 24 21.22 -4.45 10.94
CA ILE A 24 21.71 -3.40 11.83
C ILE A 24 22.85 -3.99 12.65
N ASP A 25 23.91 -3.22 12.84
CA ASP A 25 25.04 -3.57 13.68
C ASP A 25 24.59 -4.03 15.09
N THR A 26 25.16 -5.13 15.59
CA THR A 26 24.71 -5.83 16.79
C THR A 26 24.95 -5.06 18.08
N GLN A 27 25.71 -3.96 18.02
CA GLN A 27 25.89 -3.04 19.15
C GLN A 27 24.66 -2.15 19.40
N TYR A 28 23.73 -2.07 18.44
CA TYR A 28 22.56 -1.22 18.54
C TYR A 28 21.30 -2.03 18.78
N ASP A 29 20.72 -1.89 19.97
CA ASP A 29 19.45 -2.53 20.34
C ASP A 29 18.30 -1.53 20.49
N ASN A 30 18.60 -0.22 20.43
CA ASN A 30 17.63 0.86 20.61
C ASN A 30 17.37 1.61 19.31
N TYR A 31 16.12 2.02 19.08
CA TYR A 31 15.75 2.88 17.96
C TYR A 31 14.86 4.05 18.40
N ILE A 32 14.97 5.15 17.64
CA ILE A 32 14.12 6.33 17.75
C ILE A 32 13.37 6.56 16.42
N VAL A 33 12.13 7.03 16.53
CA VAL A 33 11.31 7.41 15.38
C VAL A 33 11.23 8.95 15.32
N LYS A 34 11.57 9.52 14.16
CA LYS A 34 11.40 10.94 13.86
C LYS A 34 10.37 11.11 12.76
N VAL A 35 9.51 12.11 12.89
CA VAL A 35 8.45 12.38 11.90
C VAL A 35 8.70 13.74 11.26
N GLU A 36 8.68 13.77 9.93
CA GLU A 36 8.83 14.99 9.14
C GLU A 36 7.54 15.28 8.37
N HIS A 37 7.22 16.57 8.24
CA HIS A 37 5.91 17.03 7.74
C HIS A 37 6.03 17.75 6.40
N ALA A 38 6.42 17.03 5.35
CA ALA A 38 6.60 17.61 4.01
C ALA A 38 5.29 18.21 3.43
N TYR A 39 4.12 17.79 3.91
CA TYR A 39 2.84 18.39 3.52
C TYR A 39 2.67 19.85 3.98
N ARG A 40 3.41 20.31 5.01
CA ARG A 40 3.32 21.71 5.48
C ARG A 40 3.82 22.69 4.43
N GLN A 41 4.98 22.40 3.81
CA GLN A 41 5.49 23.19 2.68
C GLN A 41 4.49 23.22 1.52
N ALA A 42 3.86 22.09 1.20
CA ALA A 42 2.86 22.05 0.14
C ALA A 42 1.61 22.91 0.44
N ASN A 43 1.23 23.06 1.71
CA ASN A 43 0.17 23.97 2.12
C ASN A 43 0.59 25.44 1.98
N GLU A 44 1.84 25.78 2.35
CA GLU A 44 2.39 27.12 2.16
C GLU A 44 2.43 27.49 0.68
N ASP A 45 2.97 26.62 -0.18
CA ASP A 45 3.03 26.81 -1.62
C ASP A 45 1.61 27.00 -2.22
N SER A 46 0.63 26.22 -1.73
CA SER A 46 -0.76 26.33 -2.16
C SER A 46 -1.39 27.67 -1.78
N THR A 47 -1.02 28.23 -0.61
CA THR A 47 -1.49 29.54 -0.14
C THR A 47 -0.93 30.64 -1.03
N VAL A 48 0.38 30.63 -1.28
CA VAL A 48 1.05 31.62 -2.14
C VAL A 48 0.44 31.61 -3.55
N MET A 49 0.21 30.43 -4.11
CA MET A 49 -0.43 30.30 -5.42
C MET A 49 -1.88 30.78 -5.44
N PHE A 50 -2.61 30.63 -4.34
CA PHE A 50 -3.96 31.14 -4.21
C PHE A 50 -4.00 32.67 -4.15
N ASP A 51 -3.14 33.28 -3.33
CA ASP A 51 -3.05 34.74 -3.21
C ASP A 51 -2.66 35.40 -4.53
N ALA A 52 -1.75 34.77 -5.29
CA ALA A 52 -1.40 35.21 -6.63
C ALA A 52 -2.60 35.16 -7.59
N ARG A 53 -3.40 34.08 -7.56
CA ARG A 53 -4.62 33.98 -8.39
C ARG A 53 -5.67 35.00 -7.99
N GLN A 54 -5.86 35.24 -6.69
CA GLN A 54 -6.80 36.23 -6.19
C GLN A 54 -6.39 37.65 -6.63
N SER A 55 -5.10 37.95 -6.57
CA SER A 55 -4.55 39.24 -7.02
C SER A 55 -4.78 39.46 -8.52
N VAL A 56 -4.51 38.45 -9.34
CA VAL A 56 -4.79 38.50 -10.79
C VAL A 56 -6.28 38.65 -11.08
N ALA A 57 -7.14 37.89 -10.40
CA ALA A 57 -8.59 37.98 -10.56
C ALA A 57 -9.12 39.38 -10.18
N MET A 58 -8.58 39.96 -9.10
CA MET A 58 -8.91 41.33 -8.69
C MET A 58 -8.48 42.35 -9.75
N GLU A 59 -7.27 42.23 -10.28
CA GLU A 59 -6.77 43.15 -11.32
C GLU A 59 -7.63 43.07 -12.60
N LEU A 60 -7.97 41.87 -13.06
CA LEU A 60 -8.85 41.67 -14.21
C LEU A 60 -10.24 42.26 -13.96
N PHE A 61 -10.79 42.06 -12.76
CA PHE A 61 -12.06 42.63 -12.37
C PHE A 61 -12.03 44.17 -12.35
N MET A 62 -10.96 44.77 -11.82
CA MET A 62 -10.79 46.24 -11.82
C MET A 62 -10.72 46.79 -13.25
N GLN A 63 -9.93 46.16 -14.13
CA GLN A 63 -9.84 46.58 -15.54
C GLN A 63 -11.18 46.45 -16.26
N ALA A 64 -11.93 45.36 -16.03
CA ALA A 64 -13.25 45.16 -16.60
C ALA A 64 -14.25 46.20 -16.06
N SER A 65 -14.19 46.53 -14.77
CA SER A 65 -15.05 47.54 -14.12
C SER A 65 -14.80 48.93 -14.68
N GLU A 66 -13.54 49.32 -14.89
CA GLU A 66 -13.22 50.59 -15.54
C GLU A 66 -13.77 50.67 -16.96
N ARG A 67 -13.63 49.61 -17.75
CA ARG A 67 -14.18 49.55 -19.12
C ARG A 67 -15.70 49.67 -19.11
N TYR A 68 -16.36 48.92 -18.22
CA TYR A 68 -17.81 48.97 -18.03
C TYR A 68 -18.30 50.39 -17.71
N HIS A 69 -17.65 51.09 -16.78
CA HIS A 69 -18.02 52.46 -16.43
C HIS A 69 -17.83 53.43 -17.59
N ARG A 70 -16.73 53.33 -18.34
CA ARG A 70 -16.50 54.18 -19.52
C ARG A 70 -17.54 53.93 -20.62
N GLU A 71 -17.90 52.67 -20.85
CA GLU A 71 -18.91 52.31 -21.86
C GLU A 71 -20.30 52.82 -21.44
N ARG A 72 -20.67 52.64 -20.17
CA ARG A 72 -21.92 53.16 -19.61
C ARG A 72 -22.02 54.67 -19.75
N ASP A 73 -20.98 55.40 -19.33
CA ASP A 73 -20.93 56.86 -19.43
C ASP A 73 -20.99 57.34 -20.89
N SER A 74 -20.41 56.59 -21.82
CA SER A 74 -20.51 56.87 -23.26
C SER A 74 -21.94 56.70 -23.77
N LEU A 75 -22.62 55.62 -23.39
CA LEU A 75 -24.03 55.38 -23.74
C LEU A 75 -24.94 56.47 -23.17
N ASP A 76 -24.71 56.87 -21.92
CA ASP A 76 -25.47 57.95 -21.27
C ASP A 76 -25.26 59.28 -22.00
N ARG A 77 -24.04 59.63 -22.38
CA ARG A 77 -23.77 60.86 -23.16
C ARG A 77 -24.49 60.85 -24.50
N ILE A 78 -24.45 59.73 -25.22
CA ILE A 78 -25.14 59.60 -26.52
C ILE A 78 -26.65 59.76 -26.33
N TYR A 79 -27.22 59.06 -25.34
CA TYR A 79 -28.65 59.14 -25.05
C TYR A 79 -29.09 60.54 -24.64
N LEU A 80 -28.37 61.19 -23.73
CA LEU A 80 -28.67 62.56 -23.29
C LEU A 80 -28.56 63.57 -24.44
N ALA A 81 -27.58 63.42 -25.33
CA ALA A 81 -27.47 64.26 -26.52
C ALA A 81 -28.66 64.06 -27.49
N GLN A 82 -29.08 62.81 -27.70
CA GLN A 82 -30.27 62.49 -28.50
C GLN A 82 -31.55 63.06 -27.88
N MET A 83 -31.72 62.90 -26.56
CA MET A 83 -32.82 63.47 -25.79
C MET A 83 -32.87 64.99 -25.89
N SER A 84 -31.72 65.66 -25.74
CA SER A 84 -31.62 67.11 -25.88
C SER A 84 -32.02 67.58 -27.29
N SER A 85 -31.55 66.90 -28.34
CA SER A 85 -31.92 67.23 -29.73
C SER A 85 -33.39 66.98 -30.01
N TRP A 86 -33.94 65.88 -29.50
CA TRP A 86 -35.36 65.56 -29.61
C TRP A 86 -36.22 66.63 -28.93
N GLU A 87 -35.88 67.01 -27.69
CA GLU A 87 -36.61 68.01 -26.92
C GLU A 87 -36.59 69.38 -27.61
N GLN A 88 -35.44 69.79 -28.17
CA GLN A 88 -35.35 71.02 -28.98
C GLN A 88 -36.29 70.99 -30.19
N LYS A 89 -36.37 69.86 -30.92
CA LYS A 89 -37.23 69.72 -32.11
C LYS A 89 -38.72 69.69 -31.75
N VAL A 90 -39.07 69.02 -30.65
CA VAL A 90 -40.45 68.99 -30.13
C VAL A 90 -40.87 70.39 -29.69
N ASN A 91 -40.03 71.10 -28.95
CA ASN A 91 -40.30 72.49 -28.53
C ASN A 91 -40.41 73.46 -29.71
N ALA A 92 -39.74 73.18 -30.83
CA ALA A 92 -39.86 73.93 -32.08
C ALA A 92 -41.09 73.55 -32.93
N GLY A 93 -41.94 72.61 -32.48
CA GLY A 93 -43.14 72.18 -33.18
C GLY A 93 -42.90 71.24 -34.37
N THR A 94 -41.73 70.60 -34.45
CA THR A 94 -41.40 69.67 -35.54
C THR A 94 -42.18 68.37 -35.41
N THR A 95 -42.83 67.93 -36.48
CA THR A 95 -43.57 66.65 -36.57
C THR A 95 -43.00 65.76 -37.67
N ASN A 96 -43.33 64.48 -37.64
CA ASN A 96 -43.04 63.55 -38.74
C ASN A 96 -43.80 63.97 -40.02
N PRO A 97 -43.41 63.48 -41.21
CA PRO A 97 -44.08 63.79 -42.48
C PRO A 97 -45.59 63.44 -42.51
N ASP A 98 -46.05 62.56 -41.63
CA ASP A 98 -47.45 62.16 -41.45
C ASP A 98 -48.21 62.99 -40.40
N GLY A 99 -47.57 64.02 -39.83
CA GLY A 99 -48.15 64.90 -38.80
C GLY A 99 -48.07 64.34 -37.36
N THR A 100 -47.49 63.16 -37.16
CA THR A 100 -47.33 62.59 -35.81
C THR A 100 -46.15 63.20 -35.04
N GLN A 101 -46.17 63.11 -33.71
CA GLN A 101 -45.07 63.58 -32.86
C GLN A 101 -43.80 62.75 -33.05
N LEU A 102 -42.64 63.41 -32.97
CA LEU A 102 -41.34 62.72 -33.00
C LEU A 102 -41.24 61.75 -31.82
N ALA A 103 -40.83 60.50 -32.10
CA ALA A 103 -40.62 59.50 -31.06
C ALA A 103 -39.49 59.91 -30.11
N GLN A 104 -39.74 59.80 -28.80
CA GLN A 104 -38.72 60.01 -27.79
C GLN A 104 -37.62 58.94 -27.92
N PRO A 105 -36.33 59.32 -27.89
CA PRO A 105 -35.23 58.36 -27.85
C PRO A 105 -35.43 57.32 -26.74
N ALA A 106 -35.15 56.06 -27.04
CA ALA A 106 -35.22 54.99 -26.06
C ALA A 106 -34.00 55.00 -25.13
N ALA A 107 -34.21 54.65 -23.86
CA ALA A 107 -33.11 54.51 -22.89
C ALA A 107 -32.09 53.46 -23.36
N PRO A 108 -30.78 53.68 -23.10
CA PRO A 108 -29.74 52.75 -23.52
C PRO A 108 -29.85 51.42 -22.75
N ILE A 109 -29.53 50.31 -23.43
CA ILE A 109 -29.35 49.02 -22.79
C ILE A 109 -27.89 48.92 -22.34
N TYR A 110 -27.67 48.80 -21.03
CA TYR A 110 -26.33 48.68 -20.49
C TYR A 110 -25.80 47.24 -20.65
N PRO A 111 -24.48 47.08 -20.87
CA PRO A 111 -23.84 45.76 -20.78
C PRO A 111 -23.99 45.19 -19.36
N PRO A 112 -23.87 43.87 -19.17
CA PRO A 112 -23.86 43.28 -17.84
C PRO A 112 -22.66 43.82 -17.05
N ALA A 113 -22.88 44.18 -15.78
CA ALA A 113 -21.79 44.57 -14.91
C ALA A 113 -20.80 43.41 -14.74
N PRO A 114 -19.49 43.68 -14.74
CA PRO A 114 -18.51 42.64 -14.49
C PRO A 114 -18.73 42.08 -13.08
N VAL A 115 -18.45 40.78 -12.93
CA VAL A 115 -18.47 40.07 -11.66
C VAL A 115 -17.08 39.47 -11.46
N MET A 116 -16.56 39.57 -10.24
CA MET A 116 -15.28 38.94 -9.93
C MET A 116 -15.44 37.41 -9.97
N ASP A 117 -14.61 36.74 -10.75
CA ASP A 117 -14.58 35.29 -10.79
C ASP A 117 -14.18 34.76 -9.39
N PRO A 118 -14.99 33.89 -8.77
CA PRO A 118 -14.66 33.34 -7.48
C PRO A 118 -13.45 32.42 -7.61
N THR A 119 -12.33 32.81 -7.01
CA THR A 119 -11.16 31.93 -6.86
C THR A 119 -11.43 30.93 -5.74
N GLU A 120 -11.49 29.65 -6.05
CA GLU A 120 -11.65 28.61 -5.04
C GLU A 120 -10.39 28.50 -4.16
N SER A 121 -10.59 28.49 -2.84
CA SER A 121 -9.51 28.25 -1.88
C SER A 121 -8.91 26.85 -2.06
N PRO A 122 -7.58 26.71 -1.92
CA PRO A 122 -6.92 25.41 -2.04
C PRO A 122 -7.32 24.49 -0.88
N MET A 123 -7.37 23.19 -1.18
CA MET A 123 -7.59 22.17 -0.15
C MET A 123 -6.29 21.92 0.59
N MET A 124 -6.23 22.33 1.86
CA MET A 124 -5.03 22.16 2.70
C MET A 124 -5.00 20.78 3.37
N HIS A 125 -3.80 20.21 3.51
CA HIS A 125 -3.55 18.99 4.30
C HIS A 125 -3.70 19.27 5.79
N SER A 126 -4.20 18.29 6.54
CA SER A 126 -4.40 18.43 7.99
C SER A 126 -3.10 18.18 8.72
N GLU A 127 -3.03 18.74 9.93
CA GLU A 127 -1.91 18.47 10.82
C GLU A 127 -1.84 16.98 11.19
N PHE A 128 -0.64 16.40 11.15
CA PHE A 128 -0.39 15.02 11.51
C PHE A 128 0.18 14.95 12.92
N GLN A 129 -0.48 14.20 13.80
CA GLN A 129 0.02 13.99 15.15
C GLN A 129 1.15 12.94 15.11
N GLU A 130 2.36 13.32 15.51
CA GLU A 130 3.56 12.48 15.39
C GLU A 130 3.44 11.16 16.16
N ASN A 131 2.75 11.18 17.30
CA ASN A 131 2.47 9.98 18.10
C ASN A 131 1.71 8.90 17.31
N LEU A 132 0.91 9.27 16.30
CA LEU A 132 0.24 8.29 15.43
C LEU A 132 1.21 7.45 14.60
N ALA A 133 2.41 7.96 14.32
CA ALA A 133 3.50 7.20 13.70
C ALA A 133 4.39 6.57 14.76
N ILE A 134 4.84 7.36 15.74
CA ILE A 134 5.76 6.89 16.79
C ILE A 134 5.17 5.70 17.53
N ASP A 135 3.90 5.75 17.95
CA ASP A 135 3.28 4.68 18.74
C ASP A 135 3.10 3.39 17.94
N ARG A 136 2.88 3.49 16.62
CA ARG A 136 2.57 2.36 15.73
C ARG A 136 3.79 1.70 15.08
N ILE A 137 4.93 2.39 15.06
CA ILE A 137 6.17 1.82 14.54
C ILE A 137 6.83 1.03 15.66
N ASP A 138 6.75 -0.28 15.56
CA ASP A 138 7.34 -1.23 16.50
C ASP A 138 8.32 -2.12 15.75
N LEU A 139 9.61 -1.83 15.87
CA LEU A 139 10.66 -2.60 15.22
C LEU A 139 10.99 -3.86 16.05
N ALA A 140 10.48 -5.00 15.60
CA ALA A 140 10.59 -6.27 16.30
C ALA A 140 12.06 -6.64 16.58
N GLY A 141 12.33 -7.05 17.82
CA GLY A 141 13.68 -7.41 18.27
C GLY A 141 14.55 -6.24 18.71
N TYR A 142 14.02 -5.02 18.74
CA TYR A 142 14.67 -3.80 19.22
C TYR A 142 13.79 -3.10 20.27
N THR A 143 14.40 -2.24 21.09
CA THR A 143 13.71 -1.45 22.11
C THR A 143 13.54 -0.01 21.64
N ARG A 144 12.34 0.55 21.78
CA ARG A 144 12.12 1.97 21.48
C ARG A 144 12.73 2.82 22.60
N GLY A 145 13.55 3.80 22.25
CA GLY A 145 14.16 4.71 23.22
C GLY A 145 15.10 5.71 22.59
N GLU A 146 15.80 6.48 23.41
CA GLU A 146 16.97 7.23 22.92
C GLU A 146 18.01 6.21 22.45
N GLY A 147 18.17 6.13 21.13
CA GLY A 147 18.96 5.11 20.47
C GLY A 147 19.61 5.66 19.22
N GLU A 148 20.66 4.98 18.77
CA GLU A 148 21.49 5.41 17.65
C GLU A 148 20.89 5.02 16.30
N VAL A 149 19.95 4.06 16.27
CA VAL A 149 19.16 3.77 15.06
C VAL A 149 18.04 4.80 14.93
N GLU A 150 18.14 5.66 13.93
CA GLU A 150 17.13 6.66 13.60
C GLU A 150 16.26 6.16 12.45
N ILE A 151 14.95 6.10 12.69
CA ILE A 151 13.91 5.87 11.68
C ILE A 151 13.21 7.20 11.41
N THR A 152 13.54 7.86 10.30
CA THR A 152 12.86 9.07 9.84
C THR A 152 11.69 8.69 8.93
N VAL A 153 10.50 9.19 9.26
CA VAL A 153 9.26 9.00 8.51
C VAL A 153 8.76 10.34 8.01
N THR A 154 8.75 10.53 6.69
CA THR A 154 8.34 11.79 6.07
C THR A 154 6.92 11.65 5.50
N ILE A 155 5.98 12.42 6.05
CA ILE A 155 4.59 12.46 5.59
C ILE A 155 4.47 13.44 4.42
N HIS A 156 4.36 12.91 3.21
CA HIS A 156 4.19 13.72 2.00
C HIS A 156 2.75 14.17 1.78
N PRO A 157 2.53 15.26 1.01
CA PRO A 157 1.18 15.65 0.60
C PRO A 157 0.52 14.58 -0.27
N ILE A 158 -0.80 14.53 -0.24
CA ILE A 158 -1.61 13.74 -1.16
C ILE A 158 -1.39 14.26 -2.58
N ARG A 159 -1.17 13.34 -3.52
CA ARG A 159 -0.97 13.64 -4.94
C ARG A 159 -2.07 13.00 -5.79
N SER A 160 -2.24 13.51 -7.01
CA SER A 160 -3.12 12.93 -8.03
C SER A 160 -4.57 12.70 -7.59
N TYR A 161 -5.06 13.53 -6.66
CA TYR A 161 -6.43 13.46 -6.14
C TYR A 161 -7.44 13.73 -7.25
N ARG A 162 -8.37 12.80 -7.45
CA ARG A 162 -9.51 12.97 -8.36
C ARG A 162 -10.69 12.11 -7.93
N ILE A 163 -11.89 12.58 -8.23
CA ILE A 163 -13.12 11.80 -8.02
C ILE A 163 -13.44 11.05 -9.31
N VAL A 164 -13.67 9.75 -9.20
CA VAL A 164 -14.07 8.87 -10.29
C VAL A 164 -15.51 8.42 -10.06
N GLU A 165 -16.36 8.63 -11.07
CA GLU A 165 -17.75 8.18 -11.10
C GLU A 165 -17.85 6.79 -11.74
N SER A 166 -18.70 5.94 -11.18
CA SER A 166 -19.15 4.69 -11.78
C SER A 166 -20.68 4.61 -11.73
N LYS A 167 -21.30 4.17 -12.83
CA LYS A 167 -22.75 4.00 -12.94
C LYS A 167 -23.09 2.52 -12.80
N LYS A 168 -24.00 2.19 -11.89
CA LYS A 168 -24.54 0.82 -11.72
C LYS A 168 -26.05 0.78 -11.87
N GLY A 169 -26.56 -0.36 -12.34
CA GLY A 169 -27.99 -0.58 -12.56
C GLY A 169 -28.52 0.06 -13.86
N THR A 170 -29.83 -0.08 -14.07
CA THR A 170 -30.53 0.37 -15.28
C THR A 170 -31.90 0.93 -14.92
N GLY A 171 -32.34 2.00 -15.59
CA GLY A 171 -33.66 2.60 -15.33
C GLY A 171 -33.77 3.15 -13.91
N ALA A 172 -34.89 2.88 -13.23
CA ALA A 172 -35.18 3.39 -11.88
C ALA A 172 -34.23 2.88 -10.78
N SER A 173 -33.45 1.82 -11.05
CA SER A 173 -32.44 1.30 -10.11
C SER A 173 -31.03 1.88 -10.35
N THR A 174 -30.89 2.83 -11.27
CA THR A 174 -29.60 3.48 -11.56
C THR A 174 -29.06 4.16 -10.30
N LYS A 175 -27.83 3.83 -9.92
CA LYS A 175 -27.07 4.49 -8.86
C LYS A 175 -25.72 4.95 -9.38
N TYR A 176 -25.26 6.07 -8.83
CA TYR A 176 -23.92 6.60 -9.11
C TYR A 176 -23.04 6.35 -7.89
N GLU A 177 -22.02 5.52 -8.06
CA GLU A 177 -20.98 5.28 -7.07
C GLU A 177 -19.81 6.22 -7.36
N TYR A 178 -19.20 6.76 -6.30
CA TYR A 178 -18.06 7.66 -6.43
C TYR A 178 -16.90 7.14 -5.60
N SER A 179 -15.69 7.34 -6.11
CA SER A 179 -14.45 7.03 -5.38
C SER A 179 -13.41 8.12 -5.59
N ALA A 180 -12.71 8.48 -4.52
CA ALA A 180 -11.54 9.33 -4.62
C ALA A 180 -10.32 8.46 -4.90
N ARG A 181 -9.64 8.74 -6.02
CA ARG A 181 -8.34 8.18 -6.38
C ARG A 181 -7.26 9.16 -5.98
N TYR A 182 -6.22 8.67 -5.30
CA TYR A 182 -5.15 9.52 -4.76
C TYR A 182 -3.88 8.71 -4.55
N VAL A 183 -2.73 9.39 -4.44
CA VAL A 183 -1.45 8.80 -4.03
C VAL A 183 -1.06 9.41 -2.69
N MET A 184 -0.61 8.58 -1.76
CA MET A 184 -0.14 9.01 -0.45
C MET A 184 1.26 8.43 -0.19
N PRO A 185 2.31 9.14 -0.64
CA PRO A 185 3.67 8.69 -0.44
C PRO A 185 4.10 8.84 1.02
N ILE A 186 4.97 7.96 1.47
CA ILE A 186 5.68 8.09 2.75
C ILE A 186 7.16 7.94 2.49
N GLY A 187 7.95 8.94 2.86
CA GLY A 187 9.41 8.83 2.86
C GLY A 187 9.85 8.00 4.06
N LEU A 188 10.77 7.07 3.82
CA LEU A 188 11.41 6.29 4.86
C LEU A 188 12.92 6.45 4.75
N ARG A 189 13.56 6.84 5.86
CA ARG A 189 15.01 6.78 6.03
C ARG A 189 15.35 6.02 7.29
N VAL A 190 16.28 5.08 7.21
CA VAL A 190 16.83 4.35 8.36
C VAL A 190 18.33 4.53 8.35
N SER A 191 18.89 5.01 9.47
CA SER A 191 20.32 5.27 9.60
C SER A 191 20.84 4.99 11.00
N ASN A 192 22.14 4.72 11.11
CA ASN A 192 22.86 4.66 12.38
C ASN A 192 24.29 5.23 12.22
N PRO A 193 25.04 5.44 13.32
CA PRO A 193 26.37 6.04 13.27
C PRO A 193 27.43 5.21 12.55
N THR A 194 27.44 3.87 12.67
CA THR A 194 28.49 3.05 12.04
C THR A 194 28.25 2.77 10.56
N GLN A 195 27.00 2.55 10.15
CA GLN A 195 26.63 2.14 8.79
C GLN A 195 26.11 3.31 7.94
N GLY A 196 25.87 4.49 8.54
CA GLY A 196 25.31 5.63 7.84
C GLY A 196 23.85 5.39 7.44
N ILE A 197 23.47 5.79 6.23
CA ILE A 197 22.13 5.57 5.69
C ILE A 197 22.03 4.13 5.17
N MET A 198 21.23 3.32 5.85
CA MET A 198 20.99 1.92 5.49
C MET A 198 19.85 1.77 4.46
N MET A 199 18.87 2.66 4.52
CA MET A 199 17.76 2.73 3.57
C MET A 199 17.26 4.16 3.48
N GLU A 200 16.99 4.60 2.25
CA GLU A 200 16.27 5.84 1.96
C GLU A 200 15.40 5.60 0.73
N THR A 201 14.08 5.67 0.90
CA THR A 201 13.14 5.34 -0.17
C THR A 201 11.80 6.03 -0.02
N MET A 202 11.07 6.17 -1.13
CA MET A 202 9.69 6.59 -1.15
C MET A 202 8.78 5.36 -1.23
N LEU A 203 7.89 5.21 -0.26
CA LEU A 203 6.92 4.12 -0.21
C LEU A 203 5.53 4.60 -0.63
N PHE A 204 4.70 3.66 -1.08
CA PHE A 204 3.28 3.86 -1.36
C PHE A 204 2.97 4.90 -2.46
N GLU A 205 3.80 4.95 -3.49
CA GLU A 205 3.61 5.81 -4.67
C GLU A 205 2.49 5.32 -5.62
N GLY A 206 1.96 4.12 -5.39
CA GLY A 206 0.82 3.58 -6.12
C GLY A 206 -0.50 4.28 -5.78
N GLU A 207 -1.42 4.30 -6.74
CA GLU A 207 -2.76 4.86 -6.56
C GLU A 207 -3.60 4.06 -5.56
N ARG A 208 -4.21 4.77 -4.63
CA ARG A 208 -5.15 4.31 -3.62
C ARG A 208 -6.56 4.78 -3.95
N THR A 209 -7.54 4.08 -3.38
CA THR A 209 -8.96 4.36 -3.58
C THR A 209 -9.64 4.56 -2.22
N TYR A 210 -10.40 5.64 -2.08
CA TYR A 210 -11.32 5.86 -0.97
C TYR A 210 -12.75 5.87 -1.50
N ASN A 211 -13.60 4.97 -0.99
CA ASN A 211 -14.97 4.85 -1.44
C ASN A 211 -15.84 5.93 -0.80
N MET A 212 -16.65 6.60 -1.61
CA MET A 212 -17.56 7.66 -1.17
C MET A 212 -19.00 7.15 -1.12
N ALA A 213 -19.89 7.91 -0.47
CA ALA A 213 -21.32 7.61 -0.47
C ALA A 213 -21.89 7.61 -1.90
N SER A 214 -22.70 6.58 -2.21
CA SER A 214 -23.44 6.51 -3.47
C SER A 214 -24.55 7.55 -3.51
N GLN A 215 -24.84 8.06 -4.71
CA GLN A 215 -25.86 9.09 -4.93
C GLN A 215 -26.91 8.64 -5.95
N LYS A 216 -28.13 9.17 -5.82
CA LYS A 216 -29.26 8.83 -6.70
C LYS A 216 -29.09 9.42 -8.10
N SER A 217 -28.48 10.60 -8.19
CA SER A 217 -28.17 11.27 -9.45
C SER A 217 -26.79 11.97 -9.41
N LYS A 218 -26.33 12.43 -10.57
CA LYS A 218 -25.13 13.26 -10.69
C LYS A 218 -25.29 14.62 -10.01
N TYR A 219 -26.49 15.19 -10.03
CA TYR A 219 -26.77 16.48 -9.41
C TYR A 219 -26.83 16.38 -7.88
N ASP A 220 -27.36 15.28 -7.35
CA ASP A 220 -27.30 15.00 -5.91
C ASP A 220 -25.85 14.91 -5.43
N HIS A 221 -24.96 14.33 -6.25
CA HIS A 221 -23.54 14.32 -5.94
C HIS A 221 -22.92 15.72 -5.94
N GLN A 222 -23.28 16.58 -6.91
CA GLN A 222 -22.79 17.96 -6.93
C GLN A 222 -23.24 18.74 -5.70
N LEU A 223 -24.50 18.57 -5.26
CA LEU A 223 -25.01 19.15 -4.02
C LEU A 223 -24.27 18.60 -2.80
N TYR A 224 -24.13 17.27 -2.72
CA TYR A 224 -23.39 16.62 -1.63
C TYR A 224 -21.95 17.13 -1.51
N MET A 225 -21.25 17.32 -2.64
CA MET A 225 -19.89 17.85 -2.65
C MET A 225 -19.82 19.31 -2.22
N LYS A 226 -20.85 20.14 -2.46
CA LYS A 226 -20.88 21.52 -1.93
C LYS A 226 -20.81 21.55 -0.40
N ASP A 227 -21.48 20.59 0.24
CA ASP A 227 -21.58 20.56 1.70
C ASP A 227 -20.48 19.73 2.37
N ASN A 228 -19.86 18.78 1.64
CA ASN A 228 -19.00 17.75 2.25
C ASN A 228 -17.58 17.66 1.67
N ARG A 229 -17.18 18.52 0.73
CA ARG A 229 -15.87 18.45 0.06
C ARG A 229 -14.70 18.35 1.04
N GLU A 230 -14.64 19.23 2.03
CA GLU A 230 -13.57 19.26 3.04
C GLU A 230 -13.61 18.02 3.93
N THR A 231 -14.80 17.67 4.44
CA THR A 231 -15.01 16.48 5.28
C THR A 231 -14.52 15.21 4.60
N ILE A 232 -14.86 15.02 3.32
CA ILE A 232 -14.43 13.85 2.54
C ILE A 232 -12.92 13.84 2.37
N PHE A 233 -12.32 14.99 2.05
CA PHE A 233 -10.86 15.08 1.91
C PHE A 233 -10.16 14.72 3.23
N ARG A 234 -10.64 15.23 4.37
CA ARG A 234 -10.12 14.93 5.72
C ARG A 234 -10.25 13.45 6.09
N GLN A 235 -11.40 12.85 5.80
CA GLN A 235 -11.64 11.43 6.06
C GLN A 235 -10.73 10.55 5.19
N MET A 236 -10.62 10.86 3.90
CA MET A 236 -9.72 10.17 2.97
C MET A 236 -8.26 10.32 3.43
N GLU A 237 -7.83 11.53 3.78
CA GLU A 237 -6.47 11.80 4.27
C GLU A 237 -6.16 11.00 5.53
N THR A 238 -7.07 11.01 6.51
CA THR A 238 -6.91 10.25 7.76
C THR A 238 -6.83 8.74 7.51
N ALA A 239 -7.74 8.21 6.68
CA ALA A 239 -7.76 6.80 6.31
C ALA A 239 -6.48 6.39 5.56
N GLY A 240 -6.04 7.23 4.62
CA GLY A 240 -4.82 7.04 3.87
C GLY A 240 -3.59 6.99 4.78
N ARG A 241 -3.46 7.97 5.69
CA ARG A 241 -2.30 8.09 6.60
C ARG A 241 -2.22 6.90 7.54
N ASN A 242 -3.34 6.54 8.17
CA ASN A 242 -3.42 5.36 9.04
C ASN A 242 -3.02 4.07 8.30
N SER A 243 -3.52 3.87 7.09
CA SER A 243 -3.17 2.71 6.28
C SER A 243 -1.70 2.72 5.85
N ALA A 244 -1.14 3.89 5.52
CA ALA A 244 0.26 4.03 5.13
C ALA A 244 1.22 3.72 6.31
N ILE A 245 0.94 4.25 7.50
CA ILE A 245 1.76 3.97 8.69
C ILE A 245 1.69 2.49 9.10
N SER A 246 0.53 1.85 9.01
CA SER A 246 0.42 0.41 9.28
C SER A 246 1.28 -0.42 8.32
N GLN A 247 1.19 -0.14 7.01
CA GLN A 247 1.99 -0.83 6.01
C GLN A 247 3.49 -0.51 6.14
N LEU A 248 3.83 0.69 6.60
CA LEU A 248 5.21 1.09 6.87
C LEU A 248 5.82 0.22 7.97
N ASN A 249 5.07 -0.06 9.05
CA ASN A 249 5.56 -0.93 10.12
C ASN A 249 5.87 -2.33 9.62
N ASP A 250 5.02 -2.91 8.77
CA ASP A 250 5.27 -4.21 8.14
C ASP A 250 6.51 -4.18 7.24
N HIS A 251 6.67 -3.10 6.47
CA HIS A 251 7.82 -2.91 5.59
C HIS A 251 9.13 -2.80 6.38
N LEU A 252 9.14 -2.00 7.45
CA LEU A 252 10.27 -1.85 8.38
C LEU A 252 10.65 -3.20 8.98
N ASN A 253 9.67 -3.91 9.53
CA ASN A 253 9.90 -5.21 10.17
C ASN A 253 10.41 -6.28 9.20
N ASN A 254 9.98 -6.26 7.94
CA ASN A 254 10.51 -7.18 6.94
C ASN A 254 11.99 -6.93 6.59
N HIS A 255 12.41 -5.66 6.65
CA HIS A 255 13.76 -5.25 6.27
C HIS A 255 14.75 -5.19 7.43
N PHE A 256 14.31 -4.83 8.63
CA PHE A 256 15.19 -4.56 9.77
C PHE A 256 14.77 -5.30 11.05
N GLY A 257 13.53 -5.77 11.16
CA GLY A 257 13.01 -6.41 12.37
C GLY A 257 13.25 -7.93 12.43
N PHE A 258 13.41 -8.44 13.65
CA PHE A 258 13.40 -9.86 13.98
C PHE A 258 11.98 -10.30 14.35
N VAL A 259 11.18 -10.64 13.34
CA VAL A 259 9.73 -10.84 13.50
C VAL A 259 9.41 -12.28 13.85
N GLU A 260 8.63 -12.52 14.92
CA GLU A 260 8.05 -13.83 15.17
C GLU A 260 6.97 -14.16 14.13
N ARG A 261 7.09 -15.33 13.49
CA ARG A 261 6.19 -15.81 12.44
C ARG A 261 5.75 -17.22 12.71
N ASN A 262 4.55 -17.56 12.25
CA ASN A 262 4.05 -18.93 12.24
C ASN A 262 4.27 -19.51 10.84
N ARG A 263 4.80 -20.74 10.78
CA ARG A 263 4.88 -21.54 9.55
C ARG A 263 4.09 -22.81 9.71
N THR A 264 3.36 -23.18 8.67
CA THR A 264 2.77 -24.52 8.53
C THR A 264 3.54 -25.30 7.48
N ALA A 265 4.32 -26.30 7.90
CA ALA A 265 5.04 -27.20 7.00
C ALA A 265 4.25 -28.51 6.81
N GLU A 266 4.27 -29.05 5.59
CA GLU A 266 3.75 -30.39 5.32
C GLU A 266 4.87 -31.43 5.51
N ILE A 267 4.74 -32.29 6.52
CA ILE A 267 5.70 -33.35 6.83
C ILE A 267 5.04 -34.70 6.62
N TYR A 268 5.76 -35.62 6.00
CA TYR A 268 5.22 -36.89 5.56
C TYR A 268 5.59 -38.04 6.49
N SER A 269 4.65 -38.98 6.65
CA SER A 269 4.90 -40.31 7.19
C SER A 269 4.22 -41.37 6.32
N VAL A 270 4.37 -42.65 6.67
CA VAL A 270 3.77 -43.75 5.89
C VAL A 270 2.59 -44.33 6.65
N LYS A 271 1.45 -44.49 5.96
CA LYS A 271 0.33 -45.26 6.50
C LYS A 271 0.71 -46.73 6.51
N SER A 272 0.38 -47.44 7.60
CA SER A 272 0.59 -48.88 7.68
C SER A 272 0.08 -49.58 6.41
N PHE A 273 0.96 -50.36 5.78
CA PHE A 273 0.68 -51.03 4.52
C PHE A 273 1.29 -52.44 4.52
N LYS A 274 0.42 -53.46 4.37
CA LYS A 274 0.79 -54.88 4.34
C LYS A 274 1.54 -55.32 5.62
N VAL A 275 2.59 -56.13 5.46
CA VAL A 275 3.39 -56.78 6.51
C VAL A 275 4.60 -55.93 6.93
N TYR A 276 4.78 -54.75 6.31
CA TYR A 276 5.93 -53.91 6.62
C TYR A 276 5.72 -53.09 7.88
N ASP A 277 6.77 -53.01 8.70
CA ASP A 277 6.84 -52.13 9.85
C ASP A 277 7.39 -50.76 9.44
N TYR A 278 6.67 -49.70 9.83
CA TYR A 278 7.03 -48.29 9.60
C TYR A 278 7.11 -47.52 10.92
N THR A 279 7.36 -48.22 12.03
CA THR A 279 7.54 -47.63 13.36
C THR A 279 8.71 -46.64 13.36
N ASP A 280 9.80 -46.97 12.67
CA ASP A 280 10.94 -46.09 12.46
C ASP A 280 10.57 -44.78 11.73
N VAL A 281 9.77 -44.85 10.66
CA VAL A 281 9.26 -43.67 9.94
C VAL A 281 8.36 -42.83 10.83
N THR A 282 7.54 -43.46 11.66
CA THR A 282 6.66 -42.77 12.62
C THR A 282 7.47 -42.08 13.72
N ASN A 283 8.54 -42.72 14.19
CA ASN A 283 9.47 -42.13 15.16
C ASN A 283 10.23 -40.95 14.54
N ALA A 284 10.73 -41.10 13.31
CA ALA A 284 11.40 -40.02 12.58
C ALA A 284 10.49 -38.81 12.35
N PHE A 285 9.21 -39.05 12.02
CA PHE A 285 8.18 -38.01 11.96
C PHE A 285 8.00 -37.28 13.31
N THR A 286 7.94 -38.03 14.41
CA THR A 286 7.85 -37.45 15.76
C THR A 286 9.06 -36.58 16.07
N GLN A 287 10.28 -37.07 15.78
CA GLN A 287 11.51 -36.30 15.96
C GLN A 287 11.54 -35.03 15.10
N THR A 288 11.08 -35.12 13.86
CA THR A 288 10.94 -33.95 12.96
C THR A 288 10.00 -32.91 13.57
N THR A 289 8.85 -33.35 14.11
CA THR A 289 7.88 -32.45 14.76
C THR A 289 8.51 -31.71 15.94
N LEU A 290 9.21 -32.43 16.82
CA LEU A 290 9.89 -31.83 17.97
C LEU A 290 10.97 -30.83 17.53
N ALA A 291 11.77 -31.19 16.52
CA ALA A 291 12.80 -30.32 15.98
C ALA A 291 12.22 -29.00 15.43
N LEU A 292 11.13 -29.08 14.65
CA LEU A 292 10.48 -27.89 14.09
C LEU A 292 9.87 -27.00 15.18
N GLN A 293 9.31 -27.59 16.24
CA GLN A 293 8.76 -26.84 17.37
C GLN A 293 9.82 -26.03 18.14
N ALA A 294 11.09 -26.44 18.11
CA ALA A 294 12.18 -25.73 18.78
C ALA A 294 12.84 -24.63 17.95
N VAL A 295 12.57 -24.55 16.64
CA VAL A 295 13.21 -23.57 15.74
C VAL A 295 13.03 -22.13 16.19
N GLY A 296 11.88 -21.79 16.77
CA GLY A 296 11.57 -20.43 17.21
C GLY A 296 12.20 -20.00 18.53
N SER A 297 12.99 -20.85 19.19
CA SER A 297 13.60 -20.51 20.48
C SER A 297 14.70 -19.45 20.37
N ASP A 298 15.47 -19.45 19.28
CA ASP A 298 16.63 -18.58 19.10
C ASP A 298 16.70 -18.02 17.68
N ARG A 299 17.27 -16.80 17.52
CA ARG A 299 17.43 -16.15 16.20
C ARG A 299 18.32 -16.96 15.25
N ASP A 300 19.39 -17.54 15.79
CA ASP A 300 20.33 -18.42 15.10
C ASP A 300 19.89 -19.90 15.14
N ARG A 301 18.72 -20.20 15.72
CA ARG A 301 18.16 -21.54 15.83
C ARG A 301 19.06 -22.53 16.59
N SER A 302 20.06 -22.04 17.34
CA SER A 302 21.05 -22.87 18.03
C SER A 302 20.40 -23.87 19.00
N GLY A 303 19.34 -23.47 19.71
CA GLY A 303 18.54 -24.35 20.57
C GLY A 303 17.87 -25.53 19.87
N ALA A 304 17.62 -25.45 18.56
CA ALA A 304 16.96 -26.51 17.79
C ALA A 304 17.94 -27.51 17.14
N ILE A 305 19.22 -27.15 16.99
CA ILE A 305 20.19 -27.91 16.16
C ILE A 305 20.34 -29.37 16.62
N THR A 306 20.34 -29.63 17.93
CA THR A 306 20.44 -31.00 18.46
C THR A 306 19.26 -31.87 18.02
N GLN A 307 18.04 -31.34 18.10
CA GLN A 307 16.83 -32.07 17.70
C GLN A 307 16.75 -32.22 16.17
N ILE A 308 17.13 -31.17 15.43
CA ILE A 308 17.22 -31.22 13.97
C ILE A 308 18.18 -32.33 13.52
N ASN A 309 19.39 -32.39 14.09
CA ASN A 309 20.34 -33.46 13.76
C ASN A 309 19.80 -34.85 14.14
N THR A 310 19.09 -34.98 15.25
CA THR A 310 18.44 -36.24 15.66
C THR A 310 17.40 -36.69 14.64
N ALA A 311 16.54 -35.77 14.17
CA ALA A 311 15.54 -36.06 13.15
C ALA A 311 16.18 -36.41 11.79
N ILE A 312 17.21 -35.66 11.37
CA ILE A 312 17.97 -35.92 10.14
C ILE A 312 18.56 -37.34 10.18
N ASN A 313 19.28 -37.68 11.26
CA ASN A 313 19.92 -38.98 11.40
C ASN A 313 18.90 -40.13 11.36
N ALA A 314 17.73 -39.94 11.96
CA ALA A 314 16.65 -40.93 11.92
C ALA A 314 16.15 -41.17 10.49
N ILE A 315 15.93 -40.10 9.71
CA ILE A 315 15.47 -40.23 8.31
C ILE A 315 16.56 -40.79 7.41
N GLU A 316 17.82 -40.34 7.56
CA GLU A 316 18.96 -40.85 6.77
C GLU A 316 19.18 -42.35 7.02
N THR A 317 18.99 -42.82 8.25
CA THR A 317 19.04 -44.26 8.59
C THR A 317 17.99 -45.05 7.81
N ILE A 318 16.74 -44.56 7.76
CA ILE A 318 15.65 -45.22 7.01
C ILE A 318 15.96 -45.25 5.51
N LEU A 319 16.53 -44.16 4.98
CA LEU A 319 16.86 -44.04 3.57
C LEU A 319 17.99 -44.99 3.12
N THR A 320 18.73 -45.62 4.03
CA THR A 320 19.67 -46.69 3.69
C THR A 320 18.99 -47.92 3.07
N GLU A 321 17.70 -48.14 3.37
CA GLU A 321 16.89 -49.22 2.80
C GLU A 321 16.22 -48.84 1.46
N SER A 322 16.42 -47.61 0.99
CA SER A 322 15.75 -47.08 -0.20
C SER A 322 16.06 -47.92 -1.44
N ASN A 323 15.02 -48.45 -2.09
CA ASN A 323 15.11 -49.13 -3.37
C ASN A 323 14.10 -48.54 -4.38
N ILE A 324 14.55 -47.51 -5.10
CA ILE A 324 13.75 -46.79 -6.09
C ILE A 324 13.38 -47.63 -7.33
N GLY A 325 14.10 -48.74 -7.57
CA GLY A 325 13.83 -49.64 -8.69
C GLY A 325 12.74 -50.68 -8.38
N ASP A 326 12.52 -50.98 -7.09
CA ASP A 326 11.52 -51.94 -6.64
C ASP A 326 10.34 -51.28 -5.94
N LYS A 327 9.22 -51.17 -6.68
CA LYS A 327 7.95 -50.62 -6.18
C LYS A 327 7.35 -51.43 -5.02
N LYS A 328 7.82 -52.66 -4.78
CA LYS A 328 7.35 -53.52 -3.68
C LYS A 328 8.19 -53.39 -2.42
N SER A 329 9.38 -52.78 -2.50
CA SER A 329 10.25 -52.58 -1.35
C SER A 329 9.54 -51.75 -0.26
N ARG A 330 9.97 -51.93 0.99
CA ARG A 330 9.43 -51.19 2.15
C ARG A 330 9.59 -49.68 1.94
N ILE A 331 10.81 -49.26 1.56
CA ILE A 331 11.17 -47.88 1.24
C ILE A 331 11.36 -47.79 -0.28
N ASN A 332 10.26 -47.58 -1.00
CA ASN A 332 10.26 -47.47 -2.46
C ASN A 332 10.45 -46.01 -2.93
N ASP A 333 10.46 -45.80 -4.25
CA ASP A 333 10.51 -44.49 -4.91
C ASP A 333 9.61 -43.42 -4.25
N LYS A 334 8.35 -43.77 -3.96
CA LYS A 334 7.39 -42.89 -3.31
C LYS A 334 7.79 -42.48 -1.90
N VAL A 335 8.14 -43.44 -1.04
CA VAL A 335 8.53 -43.14 0.34
C VAL A 335 9.85 -42.39 0.38
N THR A 336 10.82 -42.79 -0.45
CA THR A 336 12.10 -42.10 -0.60
C THR A 336 11.91 -40.63 -0.96
N ALA A 337 11.09 -40.33 -1.96
CA ALA A 337 10.84 -38.96 -2.39
C ALA A 337 10.19 -38.10 -1.29
N MET A 338 9.26 -38.67 -0.50
CA MET A 338 8.63 -37.96 0.62
C MET A 338 9.59 -37.71 1.79
N LEU A 339 10.42 -38.69 2.13
CA LEU A 339 11.44 -38.54 3.16
C LEU A 339 12.52 -37.52 2.75
N GLN A 340 12.84 -37.43 1.45
CA GLN A 340 13.69 -36.38 0.91
C GLN A 340 13.08 -34.97 1.10
N CYS A 341 11.76 -34.82 0.94
CA CYS A 341 11.08 -33.55 1.26
C CYS A 341 11.22 -33.19 2.74
N ASN A 342 11.01 -34.15 3.66
CA ASN A 342 11.19 -33.92 5.09
C ASN A 342 12.63 -33.50 5.42
N LEU A 343 13.64 -34.16 4.82
CA LEU A 343 15.03 -33.78 4.99
C LEU A 343 15.32 -32.39 4.45
N ALA A 344 14.75 -31.99 3.31
CA ALA A 344 14.94 -30.66 2.75
C ALA A 344 14.46 -29.57 3.73
N GLU A 345 13.29 -29.74 4.34
CA GLU A 345 12.78 -28.83 5.38
C GLU A 345 13.73 -28.76 6.58
N LEU A 346 14.19 -29.91 7.09
CA LEU A 346 15.11 -29.96 8.24
C LEU A 346 16.47 -29.31 7.93
N TYR A 347 17.03 -29.57 6.75
CA TYR A 347 18.31 -28.98 6.34
C TYR A 347 18.20 -27.48 6.07
N MET A 348 17.04 -26.98 5.63
CA MET A 348 16.78 -25.55 5.57
C MET A 348 16.79 -24.91 6.96
N TRP A 349 16.15 -25.53 7.95
CA TRP A 349 16.18 -25.01 9.33
C TRP A 349 17.56 -25.12 9.98
N LYS A 350 18.34 -26.14 9.62
CA LYS A 350 19.75 -26.28 9.99
C LYS A 350 20.67 -25.23 9.34
N ALA A 351 20.16 -24.47 8.37
CA ALA A 351 20.95 -23.57 7.52
C ALA A 351 22.02 -24.26 6.67
N ASP A 352 21.87 -25.56 6.37
CA ASP A 352 22.69 -26.25 5.35
C ASP A 352 21.95 -26.20 4.02
N PHE A 353 21.96 -25.02 3.42
CA PHE A 353 21.14 -24.74 2.27
C PHE A 353 21.59 -25.49 1.00
N ASN A 354 22.87 -25.86 0.91
CA ASN A 354 23.39 -26.67 -0.19
C ASN A 354 22.78 -28.08 -0.17
N LYS A 355 22.69 -28.71 1.01
CA LYS A 355 22.01 -30.00 1.15
C LYS A 355 20.50 -29.88 0.91
N CYS A 356 19.88 -28.80 1.39
CA CYS A 356 18.47 -28.51 1.10
C CYS A 356 18.21 -28.45 -0.42
N ASP A 357 19.05 -27.74 -1.18
CA ASP A 357 18.95 -27.67 -2.64
C ASP A 357 19.15 -29.04 -3.30
N GLY A 358 20.16 -29.80 -2.85
CA GLY A 358 20.41 -31.15 -3.34
C GLY A 358 19.19 -32.06 -3.18
N LEU A 359 18.58 -32.07 -2.00
CA LEU A 359 17.38 -32.85 -1.70
C LEU A 359 16.15 -32.36 -2.46
N SER A 360 15.99 -31.04 -2.58
CA SER A 360 14.93 -30.43 -3.39
C SER A 360 15.04 -30.87 -4.85
N ASN A 361 16.25 -30.88 -5.41
CA ASN A 361 16.49 -31.37 -6.77
C ASN A 361 16.22 -32.86 -6.92
N LEU A 362 16.59 -33.69 -5.94
CA LEU A 362 16.25 -35.12 -5.95
C LEU A 362 14.73 -35.33 -5.95
N ALA A 363 13.99 -34.64 -5.08
CA ALA A 363 12.54 -34.72 -5.01
C ALA A 363 11.85 -34.23 -6.30
N LEU A 364 12.34 -33.16 -6.93
CA LEU A 364 11.84 -32.65 -8.22
C LEU A 364 12.01 -33.66 -9.37
N ASN A 365 13.08 -34.45 -9.32
CA ASN A 365 13.46 -35.42 -10.36
C ASN A 365 13.11 -36.87 -9.99
N SER A 366 12.49 -37.11 -8.83
CA SER A 366 12.14 -38.44 -8.32
C SER A 366 11.13 -39.23 -9.17
N GLY A 367 10.42 -38.56 -10.09
CA GLY A 367 9.27 -39.12 -10.80
C GLY A 367 7.97 -39.09 -9.99
N GLU A 368 8.04 -38.77 -8.69
CA GLU A 368 6.89 -38.72 -7.80
C GLU A 368 6.20 -37.36 -7.83
N GLY A 369 5.05 -37.32 -8.50
CA GLY A 369 4.34 -36.06 -8.76
C GLY A 369 3.96 -35.27 -7.51
N LYS A 370 3.78 -35.93 -6.36
CA LYS A 370 3.51 -35.27 -5.09
C LYS A 370 4.73 -34.54 -4.53
N ALA A 371 5.88 -35.22 -4.47
CA ALA A 371 7.13 -34.65 -3.98
C ALA A 371 7.51 -33.41 -4.79
N LYS A 372 7.38 -33.54 -6.11
CA LYS A 372 7.62 -32.47 -7.06
C LYS A 372 6.73 -31.25 -6.84
N ARG A 373 5.45 -31.42 -6.49
CA ARG A 373 4.55 -30.29 -6.20
C ARG A 373 4.93 -29.63 -4.89
N HIS A 374 5.10 -30.42 -3.83
CA HIS A 374 5.48 -29.93 -2.51
C HIS A 374 6.74 -29.06 -2.58
N ILE A 375 7.85 -29.57 -3.13
CA ILE A 375 9.10 -28.81 -3.19
C ILE A 375 8.96 -27.52 -4.01
N ARG A 376 8.19 -27.52 -5.10
CA ARG A 376 7.96 -26.28 -5.88
C ARG A 376 7.29 -25.19 -5.06
N ASP A 377 6.34 -25.58 -4.21
CA ASP A 377 5.63 -24.66 -3.34
C ASP A 377 6.56 -24.11 -2.24
N GLU A 378 7.57 -24.90 -1.81
CA GLU A 378 8.53 -24.51 -0.76
C GLU A 378 9.78 -23.76 -1.24
N MET A 379 10.18 -23.91 -2.51
CA MET A 379 11.41 -23.32 -3.04
C MET A 379 11.51 -21.80 -2.83
N GLY A 380 10.40 -21.07 -2.95
CA GLY A 380 10.36 -19.63 -2.71
C GLY A 380 10.71 -19.28 -1.27
N PHE A 381 10.16 -20.03 -0.32
CA PHE A 381 10.43 -19.87 1.10
C PHE A 381 11.88 -20.24 1.45
N TYR A 382 12.39 -21.37 0.96
CA TYR A 382 13.79 -21.78 1.22
C TYR A 382 14.80 -20.76 0.72
N LYS A 383 14.54 -20.17 -0.46
CA LYS A 383 15.38 -19.12 -1.02
C LYS A 383 15.32 -17.84 -0.19
N ASP A 384 14.13 -17.41 0.24
CA ASP A 384 13.98 -16.25 1.12
C ASP A 384 14.71 -16.46 2.46
N GLN A 385 14.59 -17.65 3.07
CA GLN A 385 15.29 -17.99 4.31
C GLN A 385 16.82 -17.99 4.15
N ARG A 386 17.36 -18.51 3.03
CA ARG A 386 18.79 -18.41 2.74
C ARG A 386 19.24 -16.97 2.62
N ASN A 387 18.56 -16.18 1.78
CA ASN A 387 18.94 -14.78 1.55
C ASN A 387 18.99 -13.98 2.85
N ARG A 388 18.05 -14.25 3.77
CA ARG A 388 18.06 -13.61 5.10
C ARG A 388 19.20 -14.16 5.95
N TRP A 389 19.38 -15.48 6.00
CA TRP A 389 20.43 -16.10 6.81
C TRP A 389 21.84 -15.59 6.46
N ASP A 390 22.19 -15.57 5.18
CA ASP A 390 23.52 -15.18 4.67
C ASP A 390 23.90 -13.72 5.01
N VAL A 391 22.90 -12.88 5.32
CA VAL A 391 23.12 -11.49 5.76
C VAL A 391 23.56 -11.43 7.23
N HIS A 392 23.20 -12.43 8.04
CA HIS A 392 23.39 -12.43 9.49
C HIS A 392 24.51 -13.35 9.98
N TYR A 393 24.71 -14.49 9.31
CA TYR A 393 25.64 -15.57 9.65
C TYR A 393 26.38 -16.07 8.41
#